data_AF-A0A377U0G6-F1
#
_entry.id   AF-A0A377U0G6-F1
#
_cell.length_a   1.000
_cell.length_b   1.000
_cell.length_c   1.000
_cell.angle_alpha   90.00
_cell.angle_beta   90.00
_cell.angle_gamma   90.00
#
_symmetry.space_group_name_H-M   'P 1'
#
loop_
_entity.id
_entity.type
_entity.pdbx_description
1 polymer ?
#
loop_
_entity_poly.entity_id
_entity_poly.type
_entity_poly.pdbx_seq_one_letter_code
_entity_poly.pdbx_strand_id
1 'polypeptide(L)'
;MAWDVTEAQIREFNPSGIILSGGPESTTEENSPRAPQYVFEAGVPVFGVCYGMQTMAMQLGGHVEGSNEREFGYAQVEVVNDSALVRGIEDSLTADGKPLLDVWMSHGDKVTAIRRTS
;
A
#
# COMPACT_ATOMS: atom_id res chain seq x y z
N MET A 1 -5.94 17.99 8.22
CA MET A 1 -6.63 17.13 7.22
C MET A 1 -6.86 15.75 7.86
N ALA A 2 -7.74 14.89 7.35
CA ALA A 2 -8.14 13.66 8.05
C ALA A 2 -7.00 12.63 8.31
N TRP A 3 -5.87 12.74 7.60
CA TRP A 3 -4.69 11.89 7.77
C TRP A 3 -3.66 12.46 8.77
N ASP A 4 -3.76 13.75 9.10
CA ASP A 4 -2.84 14.46 10.00
C ASP A 4 -3.35 14.34 11.44
N VAL A 5 -3.20 13.13 11.98
CA VAL A 5 -3.56 12.78 13.35
C VAL A 5 -2.31 12.58 14.20
N THR A 6 -2.40 12.98 15.45
CA THR A 6 -1.30 12.81 16.42
C THR A 6 -1.26 11.38 16.94
N GLU A 7 -0.10 10.95 17.42
CA GLU A 7 0.05 9.68 18.14
C GLU A 7 -0.95 9.54 19.29
N ALA A 8 -1.19 10.62 20.05
CA ALA A 8 -2.13 10.64 21.17
C ALA A 8 -3.55 10.26 20.71
N GLN A 9 -4.01 10.79 19.58
CA GLN A 9 -5.32 10.47 19.01
C GLN A 9 -5.40 9.00 18.56
N ILE A 10 -4.34 8.46 17.97
CA ILE A 10 -4.32 7.04 17.55
C ILE A 10 -4.34 6.14 18.79
N ARG A 11 -3.59 6.47 19.84
CA ARG A 11 -3.59 5.72 21.11
C ARG A 11 -4.96 5.76 21.80
N GLU A 12 -5.59 6.93 21.82
CA GLU A 12 -6.93 7.10 22.40
C GLU A 12 -7.99 6.29 21.65
N PHE A 13 -7.90 6.26 20.32
CA PHE A 13 -8.80 5.44 19.50
C PHE A 13 -8.57 3.94 19.68
N ASN A 14 -7.36 3.51 20.04
CA ASN A 14 -6.96 2.12 20.29
C ASN A 14 -7.41 1.14 19.17
N PRO A 15 -6.96 1.37 17.91
CA PRO A 15 -7.40 0.58 16.77
C PRO A 15 -6.93 -0.87 16.88
N SER A 16 -7.75 -1.83 16.44
CA SER A 16 -7.32 -3.22 16.25
C SER A 16 -6.58 -3.46 14.92
N GLY A 17 -6.56 -2.46 14.03
CA GLY A 17 -5.88 -2.45 12.75
C GLY A 17 -6.03 -1.08 12.07
N ILE A 18 -5.14 -0.76 11.15
CA ILE A 18 -5.05 0.55 10.51
C ILE A 18 -5.08 0.39 8.99
N ILE A 19 -5.90 1.20 8.30
CA ILE A 19 -5.92 1.25 6.84
C ILE A 19 -5.40 2.61 6.38
N LEU A 20 -4.38 2.61 5.52
CA LEU A 20 -3.90 3.79 4.80
C LEU A 20 -4.55 3.80 3.42
N SER A 21 -5.45 4.76 3.18
CA SER A 21 -6.20 4.85 1.93
C SER A 21 -5.36 5.36 0.75
N GLY A 22 -5.95 5.30 -0.44
CA GLY A 22 -5.44 6.03 -1.60
C GLY A 22 -5.59 7.55 -1.46
N GLY A 23 -4.97 8.27 -2.39
CA GLY A 23 -4.97 9.73 -2.50
C GLY A 23 -4.44 10.13 -3.89
N PRO A 24 -4.78 11.33 -4.39
CA PRO A 24 -4.30 11.82 -5.68
C PRO A 24 -2.84 12.30 -5.66
N GLU A 25 -2.23 12.39 -4.48
CA GLU A 25 -0.89 12.95 -4.29
C GLU A 25 0.23 12.02 -4.79
N SER A 26 1.44 12.56 -4.95
CA SER A 26 2.66 11.80 -5.23
C SER A 26 3.53 11.74 -3.97
N THR A 27 4.06 10.58 -3.62
CA THR A 27 4.95 10.46 -2.44
C THR A 27 6.32 11.07 -2.69
N THR A 28 6.67 11.37 -3.94
CA THR A 28 7.96 11.98 -4.31
C THR A 28 8.01 13.49 -4.03
N GLU A 29 6.85 14.14 -3.83
CA GLU A 29 6.78 15.57 -3.51
C GLU A 29 7.14 15.82 -2.03
N GLU A 30 7.91 16.88 -1.77
CA GLU A 30 8.48 17.18 -0.44
C GLU A 30 7.44 17.31 0.69
N ASN A 31 6.28 17.90 0.38
CA ASN A 31 5.21 18.17 1.36
C ASN A 31 4.00 17.24 1.19
N SER A 32 4.19 16.11 0.51
CA SER A 32 3.10 15.16 0.30
C SER A 32 2.70 14.45 1.60
N PRO A 33 1.42 14.04 1.74
CA PRO A 33 0.93 13.40 2.95
C PRO A 33 1.79 12.22 3.43
N ARG A 34 1.97 12.12 4.75
CA ARG A 34 2.68 11.02 5.40
C ARG A 34 1.84 10.44 6.50
N ALA A 35 1.97 9.13 6.70
CA ALA A 35 1.37 8.51 7.86
C ALA A 35 2.18 8.90 9.11
N PRO A 36 1.53 9.23 10.24
CA PRO A 36 2.22 9.36 11.52
C PRO A 36 3.07 8.12 11.79
N GLN A 37 4.33 8.28 12.17
CA GLN A 37 5.27 7.15 12.31
C GLN A 37 4.73 6.07 13.27
N TYR A 38 4.01 6.49 14.31
CA TYR A 38 3.34 5.61 15.26
C TYR A 38 2.39 4.58 14.61
N VAL A 39 1.81 4.86 13.44
CA VAL A 39 0.99 3.89 12.69
C VAL A 39 1.73 2.58 12.47
N PHE A 40 3.03 2.64 12.16
CA PHE A 40 3.85 1.45 11.90
C PHE A 40 4.43 0.82 13.18
N GLU A 41 4.27 1.48 14.32
CA GLU A 41 4.81 1.09 15.64
C GLU A 41 3.71 0.64 16.61
N ALA A 42 2.44 0.87 16.27
CA ALA A 42 1.27 0.61 17.11
C ALA A 42 1.06 -0.89 17.46
N GLY A 43 1.80 -1.80 16.85
CA GLY A 43 1.73 -3.24 17.14
C GLY A 43 0.47 -3.93 16.62
N VAL A 44 -0.27 -3.27 15.72
CA VAL A 44 -1.48 -3.80 15.07
C VAL A 44 -1.28 -3.90 13.55
N PRO A 45 -2.04 -4.76 12.84
CA PRO A 45 -1.93 -4.88 11.40
C PRO A 45 -2.18 -3.55 10.68
N VAL A 46 -1.37 -3.26 9.67
CA VAL A 46 -1.51 -2.07 8.81
C VAL A 46 -1.69 -2.51 7.37
N PHE A 47 -2.72 -1.98 6.69
CA PHE A 47 -2.99 -2.26 5.28
C PHE A 47 -2.97 -0.97 4.47
N GLY A 48 -2.06 -0.87 3.49
CA GLY A 48 -1.96 0.28 2.59
C GLY A 48 -2.61 0.00 1.24
N VAL A 49 -3.40 0.95 0.74
CA VAL A 49 -4.08 0.89 -0.57
C VAL A 49 -3.58 2.03 -1.45
N CYS A 50 -3.10 1.72 -2.66
CA CYS A 50 -2.61 2.70 -3.63
C CYS A 50 -1.58 3.68 -3.01
N TYR A 51 -1.93 4.95 -2.84
CA TYR A 51 -1.07 5.95 -2.17
C TYR A 51 -0.60 5.49 -0.79
N GLY A 52 -1.49 4.94 0.04
CA GLY A 52 -1.12 4.45 1.37
C GLY A 52 -0.07 3.32 1.33
N MET A 53 -0.08 2.49 0.29
CA MET A 53 0.96 1.48 0.05
C MET A 53 2.30 2.14 -0.34
N GLN A 54 2.27 3.18 -1.18
CA GLN A 54 3.47 3.92 -1.58
C GLN A 54 4.09 4.66 -0.38
N THR A 55 3.27 5.33 0.43
CA THR A 55 3.68 6.00 1.67
C THR A 55 4.34 5.01 2.63
N MET A 56 3.75 3.83 2.79
CA MET A 56 4.33 2.74 3.57
C MET A 56 5.68 2.30 3.02
N ALA A 57 5.81 2.09 1.70
CA ALA A 57 7.07 1.72 1.08
C ALA A 57 8.17 2.77 1.35
N MET A 58 7.88 4.06 1.14
CA MET A 58 8.83 5.16 1.40
C MET A 58 9.26 5.23 2.87
N GLN A 59 8.31 5.16 3.81
CA GLN A 59 8.61 5.33 5.24
C GLN A 59 9.29 4.09 5.88
N LEU A 60 9.17 2.91 5.26
CA LEU A 60 9.76 1.67 5.75
C LEU A 60 11.06 1.28 5.03
N GLY A 61 11.69 2.21 4.32
CA GLY A 61 13.00 2.02 3.69
C GLY A 61 12.97 1.37 2.30
N GLY A 62 11.82 1.40 1.63
CA GLY A 62 11.70 1.17 0.19
C GLY A 62 11.97 2.44 -0.63
N HIS A 63 11.62 2.39 -1.92
CA HIS A 63 11.77 3.51 -2.84
C HIS A 63 10.57 3.63 -3.78
N VAL A 64 10.16 4.87 -4.03
CA VAL A 64 9.09 5.23 -4.96
C VAL A 64 9.61 6.30 -5.90
N GLU A 65 9.33 6.12 -7.19
CA GLU A 65 9.71 7.03 -8.24
C GLU A 65 8.46 7.60 -8.93
N GLY A 66 8.55 8.87 -9.32
CA GLY A 66 7.50 9.52 -10.09
C GLY A 66 7.43 8.87 -11.47
N SER A 67 6.21 8.62 -11.94
CA SER A 67 5.96 8.09 -13.28
C SER A 67 5.04 9.03 -14.06
N ASN A 68 5.37 9.25 -15.33
CA ASN A 68 4.49 9.95 -16.26
C ASN A 68 3.34 9.05 -16.74
N GLU A 69 3.52 7.73 -16.64
CA GLU A 69 2.47 6.75 -16.91
C GLU A 69 1.67 6.54 -15.63
N ARG A 70 0.37 6.83 -15.68
CA ARG A 70 -0.55 6.60 -14.58
C ARG A 70 -1.41 5.40 -14.92
N GLU A 71 -1.39 4.38 -14.06
CA GLU A 71 -2.20 3.17 -14.24
C GLU A 71 -3.53 3.36 -13.50
N PHE A 72 -4.54 3.76 -14.27
CA PHE A 72 -5.93 3.81 -13.81
C PHE A 72 -6.76 2.87 -14.67
N GLY A 73 -7.16 1.73 -14.12
CA GLY A 73 -8.01 0.80 -14.83
C GLY A 73 -7.85 -0.65 -14.41
N TYR A 74 -8.56 -1.49 -15.15
CA TYR A 74 -8.52 -2.92 -15.00
C TYR A 74 -7.12 -3.49 -15.30
N ALA A 75 -6.66 -4.40 -14.44
CA ALA A 75 -5.47 -5.20 -14.67
C ALA A 75 -5.67 -6.60 -14.09
N GLN A 76 -4.85 -7.54 -14.53
CA GLN A 76 -4.72 -8.86 -13.90
C GLN A 76 -3.36 -8.96 -13.22
N VAL A 77 -3.34 -9.44 -11.98
CA VAL A 77 -2.10 -9.63 -11.21
C VAL A 77 -1.91 -11.10 -10.88
N GLU A 78 -0.70 -11.62 -11.14
CA GLU A 78 -0.31 -12.99 -10.78
C GLU A 78 0.12 -13.06 -9.32
N VAL A 79 -0.46 -13.99 -8.57
CA VAL A 79 -0.04 -14.28 -7.20
C VAL A 79 1.16 -15.22 -7.25
N VAL A 80 2.36 -14.67 -7.04
CA VAL A 80 3.62 -15.42 -7.13
C VAL A 80 4.16 -15.93 -5.78
N ASN A 81 3.61 -15.44 -4.66
CA ASN A 81 4.01 -15.82 -3.31
C ASN A 81 2.77 -16.02 -2.42
N ASP A 82 2.86 -16.90 -1.42
CA ASP A 82 1.79 -17.07 -0.42
C ASP A 82 1.69 -15.85 0.50
N SER A 83 0.47 -15.42 0.78
CA SER A 83 0.17 -14.34 1.72
C SER A 83 -1.22 -14.55 2.29
N ALA A 84 -1.36 -14.39 3.62
CA ALA A 84 -2.64 -14.50 4.30
C ALA A 84 -3.70 -13.51 3.74
N LEU A 85 -3.26 -12.40 3.14
CA LEU A 85 -4.16 -11.39 2.56
C LEU A 85 -4.92 -11.91 1.33
N VAL A 86 -4.29 -12.75 0.51
CA VAL A 86 -4.83 -13.20 -0.80
C VAL A 86 -5.01 -14.71 -0.89
N ARG A 87 -4.71 -15.44 0.18
CA ARG A 87 -4.80 -16.90 0.19
C ARG A 87 -6.23 -17.37 -0.07
N GLY A 88 -6.39 -18.22 -1.07
CA GLY A 88 -7.67 -18.82 -1.45
C GLY A 88 -8.60 -17.85 -2.19
N ILE A 89 -8.09 -16.71 -2.66
CA ILE A 89 -8.80 -15.79 -3.55
C ILE A 89 -8.21 -15.98 -4.95
N GLU A 90 -9.03 -16.38 -5.92
CA GLU A 90 -8.62 -16.63 -7.30
C GLU A 90 -9.79 -16.28 -8.24
N ASP A 91 -9.56 -15.42 -9.23
CA ASP A 91 -10.59 -15.04 -10.23
C ASP A 91 -10.41 -15.83 -11.53
N SER A 92 -9.16 -16.05 -11.92
CA SER A 92 -8.79 -16.87 -13.08
C SER A 92 -7.42 -17.51 -12.90
N LEU A 93 -6.98 -18.30 -13.90
CA LEU A 93 -5.69 -18.98 -13.88
C LEU A 93 -4.87 -18.59 -15.11
N THR A 94 -3.55 -18.49 -14.94
CA THR A 94 -2.62 -18.46 -16.08
C THR A 94 -2.65 -19.78 -16.84
N ALA A 95 -2.06 -19.81 -18.04
CA ALA A 95 -1.92 -21.05 -18.82
C ALA A 95 -1.21 -22.19 -18.05
N ASP A 96 -0.31 -21.83 -17.13
CA ASP A 96 0.44 -22.76 -16.29
C ASP A 96 -0.26 -23.04 -14.94
N GLY A 97 -1.51 -22.61 -14.78
CA GLY A 97 -2.35 -22.91 -13.61
C GLY A 97 -2.05 -22.06 -12.37
N LYS A 98 -1.44 -20.87 -12.52
CA LYS A 98 -1.18 -19.97 -11.38
C LYS A 98 -2.36 -19.01 -11.15
N PRO A 99 -2.66 -18.64 -9.89
CA PRO A 99 -3.77 -17.74 -9.59
C PRO A 99 -3.57 -16.32 -10.15
N LEU A 100 -4.62 -15.81 -10.78
CA LEU A 100 -4.77 -14.42 -11.19
C LEU A 100 -5.89 -13.74 -10.41
N LEU A 101 -5.67 -12.48 -10.07
CA LEU A 101 -6.68 -11.60 -9.49
C LEU A 101 -7.02 -10.48 -10.47
N ASP A 102 -8.31 -10.25 -10.67
CA ASP A 102 -8.84 -9.16 -11.46
C ASP A 102 -8.95 -7.93 -10.56
N VAL A 103 -8.11 -6.92 -10.81
CA VAL A 103 -7.96 -5.76 -9.92
C VAL A 103 -8.18 -4.45 -10.65
N TRP A 104 -8.55 -3.42 -9.88
CA TRP A 104 -8.62 -2.05 -10.35
C TRP A 104 -7.41 -1.27 -9.86
N MET A 105 -6.46 -1.03 -10.76
CA MET A 105 -5.25 -0.26 -10.49
C MET A 105 -5.57 1.23 -10.46
N SER A 106 -4.95 1.97 -9.53
CA SER A 106 -5.19 3.40 -9.35
C SER A 106 -3.97 4.09 -8.74
N HIS A 107 -2.84 4.08 -9.43
CA HIS A 107 -1.64 4.78 -8.97
C HIS A 107 -0.88 5.52 -10.08
N GLY A 108 -0.39 6.72 -9.72
CA GLY A 108 0.49 7.51 -10.57
C GLY A 108 1.95 7.11 -10.42
N ASP A 109 2.45 7.04 -9.19
CA ASP A 109 3.86 6.69 -8.93
C ASP A 109 4.12 5.18 -8.93
N LYS A 110 5.39 4.81 -9.07
CA LYS A 110 5.82 3.41 -9.08
C LYS A 110 6.71 3.11 -7.88
N VAL A 111 6.36 2.08 -7.12
CA VAL A 111 7.27 1.49 -6.12
C VAL A 111 8.36 0.73 -6.87
N THR A 112 9.62 1.18 -6.76
CA THR A 112 10.76 0.52 -7.43
C THR A 112 11.58 -0.36 -6.50
N ALA A 113 11.44 -0.17 -5.18
CA ALA A 113 11.99 -1.07 -4.18
C ALA A 113 11.05 -1.18 -2.98
N ILE A 114 10.84 -2.41 -2.50
CA ILE A 114 10.20 -2.66 -1.20
C ILE A 114 11.27 -2.85 -0.12
N ARG A 115 10.89 -2.66 1.15
CA ARG A 115 11.74 -2.98 2.29
C ARG A 115 12.26 -4.41 2.16
N ARG A 116 13.57 -4.59 2.26
CA ARG A 116 14.17 -5.92 2.43
C ARG A 116 13.99 -6.36 3.88
N THR A 117 13.34 -7.49 4.09
CA THR A 117 13.40 -8.20 5.37
C THR A 117 14.80 -8.78 5.53
N SER A 118 15.46 -8.45 6.64
CA SER A 118 16.69 -9.11 7.12
C SER A 118 16.38 -10.50 7.65
#